data_AF-A0A7C8HUR5-F1
#
_entry.id   AF-A0A7C8HUR5-F1
#
_cell.length_a   1.000
_cell.length_b   1.000
_cell.length_c   1.000
_cell.angle_alpha   90.00
_cell.angle_beta   90.00
_cell.angle_gamma   90.00
#
_symmetry.space_group_name_H-M   'P 1'
#
loop_
_entity.id
_entity.type
_entity.pdbx_description
1 polymer ?
#
loop_
_entity_poly.entity_id
_entity_poly.type
_entity_poly.pdbx_seq_one_letter_code
_entity_poly.pdbx_strand_id
1 'polypeptide(L)'
;MRTSISTVLIALFLLCSSVTSFAVSADEVSPEQWQKTIKTLKQLNITHKTDVKKALDLSSQNKVQLTGKLAQLKKAVSNTDIQVHTLTARYQKLIKDEAKLTALLKSRREEIKTFEGTVRTAAKLMQDRSRTSFYTQQNPERLAAFATLLAPDRMPGLTDLTRLIEMYFNELQATADVSRYSSTIIGSDGQPMDVEIIRTGTSSAVYQSSTGEAGFLQLTGDGTVSQSVNGISSQLSGTISAAFAGEQFLPLDFSHGAAFIRFIAEEDTWKKIAAGGALVWPILGIGAIALLLAIERFITLSRLRRSSPKELTVILEHAEHGEWEECHTLLEKRSTPTARVLNSTLKKAQGSAAALEKGMEEALMIELARMERFLPTMQTLAAVAPLLGLLGTVTGMINTFQVITLFGTGDPHMLSGGISEALVTTQLGLAVAIPIMMLHHLLNSRVDRLANDMEEKGTALIATILNRR
;
A
#
# COMPACT_ATOMS: atom_id res chain seq x y z
N MET A 1 -93.86 7.48 12.17
CA MET A 1 -94.57 8.38 13.11
C MET A 1 -95.10 9.56 12.30
N ARG A 2 -96.34 9.57 11.81
CA ARG A 2 -97.60 9.23 12.48
C ARG A 2 -97.93 10.20 13.62
N THR A 3 -97.79 11.52 13.40
CA THR A 3 -98.28 12.58 14.30
C THR A 3 -98.33 13.94 13.57
N SER A 4 -99.31 14.14 12.67
CA SER A 4 -99.78 15.51 12.33
C SER A 4 -101.14 15.54 11.60
N ILE A 5 -101.71 14.38 11.29
CA ILE A 5 -103.10 14.27 10.79
C ILE A 5 -104.12 14.58 11.90
N SER A 6 -103.71 14.52 13.18
CA SER A 6 -104.60 14.77 14.32
C SER A 6 -104.75 16.26 14.69
N THR A 7 -103.83 17.13 14.30
CA THR A 7 -103.82 18.54 14.77
C THR A 7 -104.62 19.48 13.87
N VAL A 8 -104.79 19.14 12.59
CA VAL A 8 -105.59 19.96 11.65
C VAL A 8 -107.09 19.63 11.75
N LEU A 9 -107.45 18.38 12.08
CA LEU A 9 -108.84 17.96 12.33
C LEU A 9 -109.41 18.48 13.66
N ILE A 10 -108.56 18.84 14.64
CA ILE A 10 -108.98 19.38 15.94
C ILE A 10 -109.11 20.92 15.93
N ALA A 11 -108.44 21.61 15.01
CA ALA A 11 -108.67 23.04 14.78
C ALA A 11 -110.04 23.33 14.13
N LEU A 12 -110.63 22.36 13.42
CA LEU A 12 -111.96 22.47 12.83
C LEU A 12 -113.10 22.23 13.83
N PHE A 13 -112.81 21.77 15.04
CA PHE A 13 -113.82 21.36 16.03
C PHE A 13 -113.95 22.31 17.24
N LEU A 14 -113.05 23.30 17.38
CA LEU A 14 -113.01 24.25 18.51
C LEU A 14 -113.55 25.65 18.19
N LEU A 15 -114.24 25.84 17.06
CA LEU A 15 -115.00 27.08 16.76
C LEU A 15 -116.53 26.89 16.77
N CYS A 16 -117.02 25.73 17.24
CA CYS A 16 -118.45 25.41 17.40
C CYS A 16 -118.82 25.16 18.87
N SER A 17 -118.76 26.17 19.73
CA SER A 17 -119.55 26.22 20.99
C SER A 17 -119.30 27.51 21.78
N SER A 18 -119.91 28.61 21.36
CA SER A 18 -120.29 29.71 22.26
C SER A 18 -121.29 30.65 21.59
N VAL A 19 -122.48 30.72 22.21
CA VAL A 19 -123.43 31.85 22.18
C VAL A 19 -124.28 31.96 20.90
N THR A 20 -125.39 31.23 20.75
CA THR A 20 -126.75 31.52 21.29
C THR A 20 -127.14 32.99 21.35
N SER A 21 -128.15 33.35 20.55
CA SER A 21 -129.14 34.41 20.77
C SER A 21 -128.63 35.80 21.18
N PHE A 22 -128.45 36.65 20.18
CA PHE A 22 -129.08 37.96 20.20
C PHE A 22 -130.07 38.02 19.04
N ALA A 23 -131.36 37.88 19.36
CA ALA A 23 -132.39 38.50 18.56
C ALA A 23 -132.18 40.02 18.67
N VAL A 24 -131.84 40.67 17.57
CA VAL A 24 -132.02 42.12 17.43
C VAL A 24 -132.90 42.31 16.20
N SER A 25 -134.05 42.89 16.52
CA SER A 25 -135.05 43.53 15.68
C SER A 25 -134.65 43.80 14.23
N ALA A 26 -135.62 43.52 13.35
CA ALA A 26 -135.76 44.25 12.11
C ALA A 26 -135.83 45.75 12.43
N ASP A 27 -134.69 46.42 12.36
CA ASP A 27 -134.62 47.84 12.03
C ASP A 27 -134.02 47.93 10.63
N GLU A 28 -134.63 48.78 9.83
CA GLU A 28 -134.28 49.05 8.44
C GLU A 28 -132.76 49.18 8.27
N VAL A 29 -132.16 48.25 7.52
CA VAL A 29 -130.77 48.41 7.08
C VAL A 29 -130.73 49.64 6.19
N SER A 30 -130.22 50.74 6.74
CA SER A 30 -129.99 51.97 6.00
C SER A 30 -129.20 51.63 4.72
N PRO A 31 -129.60 52.17 3.55
CA PRO A 31 -128.88 52.04 2.28
C PRO A 31 -127.36 52.32 2.39
N GLU A 32 -126.92 53.05 3.42
CA GLU A 32 -125.51 53.39 3.64
C GLU A 32 -124.63 52.20 4.06
N GLN A 33 -125.12 51.23 4.84
CA GLN A 33 -124.30 50.11 5.33
C GLN A 33 -124.01 49.07 4.25
N TRP A 34 -125.01 48.71 3.41
CA TRP A 34 -124.83 47.85 2.25
C TRP A 34 -123.94 48.48 1.18
N GLN A 35 -124.05 49.79 0.98
CA GLN A 35 -123.10 50.52 0.12
C GLN A 35 -121.68 50.48 0.68
N LYS A 36 -121.50 50.48 2.00
CA LYS A 36 -120.19 50.41 2.65
C LYS A 36 -119.55 49.04 2.46
N THR A 37 -120.25 47.92 2.71
CA THR A 37 -119.70 46.56 2.48
C THR A 37 -119.48 46.23 1.01
N ILE A 38 -120.36 46.67 0.10
CA ILE A 38 -120.15 46.52 -1.35
C ILE A 38 -118.95 47.37 -1.80
N LYS A 39 -118.77 48.59 -1.26
CA LYS A 39 -117.54 49.36 -1.48
C LYS A 39 -116.33 48.62 -0.95
N THR A 40 -116.34 48.11 0.28
CA THR A 40 -115.19 47.40 0.85
C THR A 40 -114.84 46.14 0.08
N LEU A 41 -115.83 45.35 -0.38
CA LEU A 41 -115.61 44.14 -1.21
C LEU A 41 -115.14 44.46 -2.63
N LYS A 42 -115.68 45.49 -3.27
CA LYS A 42 -115.15 45.98 -4.56
C LYS A 42 -113.72 46.47 -4.39
N GLN A 43 -113.45 47.20 -3.32
CA GLN A 43 -112.12 47.74 -3.01
C GLN A 43 -111.14 46.62 -2.70
N LEU A 44 -111.53 45.59 -1.92
CA LEU A 44 -110.70 44.41 -1.66
C LEU A 44 -110.44 43.57 -2.92
N ASN A 45 -111.43 43.38 -3.80
CA ASN A 45 -111.26 42.62 -5.04
C ASN A 45 -110.38 43.39 -6.05
N ILE A 46 -110.49 44.72 -6.09
CA ILE A 46 -109.56 45.60 -6.80
C ILE A 46 -108.16 45.45 -6.20
N THR A 47 -107.99 45.54 -4.87
CA THR A 47 -106.70 45.37 -4.19
C THR A 47 -106.10 43.99 -4.46
N HIS A 48 -106.88 42.92 -4.36
CA HIS A 48 -106.40 41.55 -4.57
C HIS A 48 -106.03 41.27 -6.04
N LYS A 49 -106.79 41.80 -7.01
CA LYS A 49 -106.37 41.76 -8.43
C LYS A 49 -105.09 42.56 -8.65
N THR A 50 -104.93 43.68 -7.95
CA THR A 50 -103.73 44.53 -8.03
C THR A 50 -102.53 43.85 -7.38
N ASP A 51 -102.72 43.14 -6.27
CA ASP A 51 -101.65 42.42 -5.55
C ASP A 51 -101.26 41.13 -6.28
N VAL A 52 -102.21 40.39 -6.86
CA VAL A 52 -101.91 39.26 -7.75
C VAL A 52 -101.15 39.74 -8.99
N LYS A 53 -101.55 40.88 -9.57
CA LYS A 53 -100.83 41.48 -10.70
C LYS A 53 -99.43 41.93 -10.30
N LYS A 54 -99.27 42.59 -9.14
CA LYS A 54 -97.96 42.95 -8.57
C LYS A 54 -97.10 41.72 -8.28
N ALA A 55 -97.66 40.65 -7.73
CA ALA A 55 -96.94 39.41 -7.45
C ALA A 55 -96.52 38.69 -8.74
N LEU A 56 -97.37 38.71 -9.77
CA LEU A 56 -97.05 38.17 -11.09
C LEU A 56 -95.99 39.02 -11.80
N ASP A 57 -96.09 40.34 -11.73
CA ASP A 57 -95.10 41.28 -12.27
C ASP A 57 -93.76 41.11 -11.55
N LEU A 58 -93.75 41.05 -10.21
CA LEU A 58 -92.54 40.82 -9.41
C LEU A 58 -91.92 39.44 -9.69
N SER A 59 -92.74 38.39 -9.84
CA SER A 59 -92.28 37.05 -10.21
C SER A 59 -91.69 37.01 -11.62
N SER A 60 -92.31 37.73 -12.57
CA SER A 60 -91.78 37.86 -13.93
C SER A 60 -90.46 38.66 -13.96
N GLN A 61 -90.36 39.75 -13.20
CA GLN A 61 -89.14 40.53 -13.03
C GLN A 61 -88.03 39.70 -12.38
N ASN A 62 -88.34 38.96 -11.32
CA ASN A 62 -87.38 38.06 -10.65
C ASN A 62 -86.91 36.95 -11.60
N LYS A 63 -87.81 36.39 -12.42
CA LYS A 63 -87.45 35.38 -13.42
C LYS A 63 -86.50 35.96 -14.47
N VAL A 64 -86.74 37.18 -14.96
CA VAL A 64 -85.85 37.89 -15.90
C VAL A 64 -84.50 38.23 -15.25
N GLN A 65 -84.49 38.68 -13.99
CA GLN A 65 -83.24 38.95 -13.26
C GLN A 65 -82.43 37.66 -13.01
N LEU A 66 -83.08 36.57 -12.62
CA LEU A 66 -82.44 35.28 -12.38
C LEU A 66 -81.89 34.67 -13.68
N THR A 67 -82.65 34.70 -14.79
CA THR A 67 -82.14 34.23 -16.09
C THR A 67 -80.98 35.09 -16.58
N GLY A 68 -81.01 36.41 -16.36
CA GLY A 68 -79.90 37.32 -16.63
C GLY A 68 -78.65 37.00 -15.80
N LYS A 69 -78.78 36.82 -14.48
CA LYS A 69 -77.67 36.40 -13.60
C LYS A 69 -77.12 35.02 -13.99
N LEU A 70 -77.98 34.07 -14.33
CA LEU A 70 -77.57 32.71 -14.74
C LEU A 70 -76.80 32.76 -16.08
N ALA A 71 -77.23 33.59 -17.03
CA ALA A 71 -76.49 33.81 -18.28
C ALA A 71 -75.12 34.47 -18.03
N GLN A 72 -75.04 35.46 -17.14
CA GLN A 72 -73.77 36.08 -16.73
C GLN A 72 -72.83 35.08 -16.04
N LEU A 73 -73.35 34.28 -15.09
CA LEU A 73 -72.59 33.23 -14.41
C LEU A 73 -72.09 32.15 -15.39
N LYS A 74 -72.92 31.70 -16.33
CA LYS A 74 -72.50 30.76 -17.38
C LYS A 74 -71.38 31.33 -18.24
N LYS A 75 -71.47 32.61 -18.63
CA LYS A 75 -70.42 33.28 -19.39
C LYS A 75 -69.13 33.44 -18.58
N ALA A 76 -69.24 33.78 -17.29
CA ALA A 76 -68.10 33.87 -16.38
C ALA A 76 -67.42 32.51 -16.18
N VAL A 77 -68.18 31.44 -15.96
CA VAL A 77 -67.64 30.06 -15.86
C VAL A 77 -66.93 29.67 -17.15
N SER A 78 -67.53 29.91 -18.32
CA SER A 78 -66.89 29.60 -19.60
C SER A 78 -65.59 30.39 -19.82
N ASN A 79 -65.55 31.67 -19.47
CA ASN A 79 -64.33 32.49 -19.57
C ASN A 79 -63.24 31.98 -18.61
N THR A 80 -63.59 31.64 -17.37
CA THR A 80 -62.66 31.06 -16.39
C THR A 80 -62.13 29.70 -16.88
N ASP A 81 -62.98 28.88 -17.49
CA ASP A 81 -62.59 27.57 -18.04
C ASP A 81 -61.56 27.73 -19.17
N ILE A 82 -61.76 28.70 -20.07
CA ILE A 82 -60.78 29.06 -21.10
C ILE A 82 -59.45 29.52 -20.49
N GLN A 83 -59.50 30.33 -19.43
CA GLN A 83 -58.30 30.77 -18.71
C GLN A 83 -57.56 29.59 -18.06
N VAL A 84 -58.28 28.67 -17.42
CA VAL A 84 -57.70 27.45 -16.82
C VAL A 84 -57.04 26.59 -17.90
N HIS A 85 -57.70 26.36 -19.04
CA HIS A 85 -57.09 25.62 -20.14
C HIS A 85 -55.84 26.29 -20.70
N THR A 86 -55.87 27.63 -20.86
CA THR A 86 -54.72 28.41 -21.35
C THR A 86 -53.55 28.38 -20.37
N LEU A 87 -53.84 28.55 -19.08
CA LEU A 87 -52.84 28.45 -18.00
C LEU A 87 -52.27 27.04 -17.90
N THR A 88 -53.10 26.01 -18.04
CA THR A 88 -52.67 24.61 -18.04
C THR A 88 -51.73 24.32 -19.22
N ALA A 89 -52.06 24.80 -20.42
CA ALA A 89 -51.18 24.66 -21.58
C ALA A 89 -49.84 25.40 -21.40
N ARG A 90 -49.87 26.61 -20.82
CA ARG A 90 -48.65 27.37 -20.49
C ARG A 90 -47.81 26.66 -19.43
N TYR A 91 -48.44 26.12 -18.40
CA TYR A 91 -47.79 25.35 -17.34
C TYR A 91 -47.10 24.09 -17.90
N GLN A 92 -47.79 23.33 -18.76
CA GLN A 92 -47.18 22.18 -19.44
C GLN A 92 -45.99 22.57 -20.32
N LYS A 93 -46.06 23.72 -21.01
CA LYS A 93 -44.94 24.23 -21.79
C LYS A 93 -43.75 24.58 -20.88
N LEU A 94 -44.00 25.28 -19.77
CA LEU A 94 -42.95 25.64 -18.80
C LEU A 94 -42.27 24.40 -18.20
N ILE A 95 -43.02 23.36 -17.85
CA ILE A 95 -42.43 22.08 -17.37
C ILE A 95 -41.50 21.48 -18.43
N LYS A 96 -41.91 21.49 -19.71
CA LYS A 96 -41.07 20.97 -20.81
C LYS A 96 -39.80 21.80 -20.98
N ASP A 97 -39.90 23.13 -20.88
CA ASP A 97 -38.75 24.03 -21.02
C ASP A 97 -37.80 23.89 -19.82
N GLU A 98 -38.32 23.75 -18.60
CA GLU A 98 -37.54 23.47 -17.39
C GLU A 98 -36.78 22.15 -17.50
N ALA A 99 -37.44 21.08 -17.97
CA ALA A 99 -36.80 19.78 -18.19
C ALA A 99 -35.64 19.88 -19.21
N LYS A 100 -35.84 20.61 -20.32
CA LYS A 100 -34.80 20.85 -21.34
C LYS A 100 -33.63 21.66 -20.78
N LEU A 101 -33.92 22.75 -20.07
CA LEU A 101 -32.89 23.60 -19.46
C LEU A 101 -32.09 22.83 -18.40
N THR A 102 -32.76 22.00 -17.59
CA THR A 102 -32.10 21.16 -16.58
C THR A 102 -31.19 20.12 -17.24
N ALA A 103 -31.65 19.48 -18.32
CA ALA A 103 -30.82 18.55 -19.10
C ALA A 103 -29.60 19.25 -19.73
N LEU A 104 -29.79 20.45 -20.28
CA LEU A 104 -28.70 21.25 -20.86
C LEU A 104 -27.69 21.66 -19.78
N LEU A 105 -28.15 22.15 -18.63
CA LEU A 105 -27.26 22.52 -17.51
C LEU A 105 -26.48 21.31 -16.99
N LYS A 106 -27.11 20.14 -16.91
CA LYS A 106 -26.43 18.90 -16.54
C LYS A 106 -25.33 18.54 -17.56
N SER A 107 -25.66 18.54 -18.84
CA SER A 107 -24.71 18.27 -19.93
C SER A 107 -23.54 19.26 -19.92
N ARG A 108 -23.81 20.57 -19.79
CA ARG A 108 -22.75 21.60 -19.68
C ARG A 108 -21.87 21.41 -18.45
N ARG A 109 -22.45 21.00 -17.31
CA ARG A 109 -21.67 20.68 -16.10
C ARG A 109 -20.76 19.47 -16.30
N GLU A 110 -21.22 18.45 -17.02
CA GLU A 110 -20.41 17.29 -17.38
C GLU A 110 -19.26 17.69 -18.31
N GLU A 111 -19.52 18.50 -19.34
CA GLU A 111 -18.49 19.05 -20.24
C GLU A 111 -17.44 19.89 -19.50
N ILE A 112 -17.87 20.72 -18.54
CA ILE A 112 -16.95 21.50 -17.70
C ILE A 112 -16.07 20.57 -16.87
N LYS A 113 -16.63 19.49 -16.30
CA LYS A 113 -15.89 18.53 -15.49
C LYS A 113 -14.87 17.74 -16.31
N THR A 114 -15.22 17.36 -17.54
CA THR A 114 -14.26 16.68 -18.44
C THR A 114 -13.12 17.62 -18.83
N PHE A 115 -13.44 18.87 -19.20
CA PHE A 115 -12.45 19.90 -19.49
C PHE A 115 -11.51 20.15 -18.31
N GLU A 116 -12.06 20.33 -17.11
CA GLU A 116 -11.28 20.47 -15.88
C GLU A 116 -10.34 19.27 -15.68
N GLY A 117 -10.84 18.06 -15.84
CA GLY A 117 -10.05 16.83 -15.75
C GLY A 117 -8.88 16.80 -16.75
N THR A 118 -9.12 17.21 -18.00
CA THR A 118 -8.08 17.30 -19.03
C THR A 118 -7.01 18.34 -18.66
N VAL A 119 -7.41 19.52 -18.21
CA VAL A 119 -6.48 20.59 -17.82
C VAL A 119 -5.63 20.16 -16.62
N ARG A 120 -6.24 19.55 -15.60
CA ARG A 120 -5.52 19.03 -14.43
C ARG A 120 -4.55 17.92 -14.81
N THR A 121 -4.93 17.04 -15.74
CA THR A 121 -4.05 15.98 -16.23
C THR A 121 -2.85 16.59 -16.95
N ALA A 122 -3.06 17.58 -17.82
CA ALA A 122 -1.97 18.29 -18.49
C ALA A 122 -1.08 19.03 -17.49
N ALA A 123 -1.65 19.72 -16.51
CA ALA A 123 -0.88 20.39 -15.44
C ALA A 123 -0.04 19.39 -14.63
N LYS A 124 -0.58 18.21 -14.32
CA LYS A 124 0.14 17.14 -13.62
C LYS A 124 1.30 16.58 -14.45
N LEU A 125 1.06 16.27 -15.73
CA LEU A 125 2.11 15.82 -16.65
C LEU A 125 3.23 16.87 -16.77
N MET A 126 2.87 18.15 -16.85
CA MET A 126 3.83 19.24 -16.90
C MET A 126 4.60 19.40 -15.58
N GLN A 127 3.96 19.17 -14.43
CA GLN A 127 4.61 19.14 -13.13
C GLN A 127 5.62 18.00 -13.02
N ASP A 128 5.23 16.79 -13.40
CA ASP A 128 6.10 15.61 -13.40
C ASP A 128 7.30 15.80 -14.33
N ARG A 129 7.07 16.41 -15.51
CA ARG A 129 8.14 16.82 -16.43
C ARG A 129 9.06 17.88 -15.81
N SER A 130 8.50 18.88 -15.17
CA SER A 130 9.28 19.96 -14.55
C SER A 130 10.18 19.42 -13.44
N ARG A 131 9.72 18.46 -12.63
CA ARG A 131 10.51 17.85 -11.55
C ARG A 131 11.75 17.09 -12.04
N THR A 132 11.72 16.59 -13.28
CA THR A 132 12.83 15.86 -13.89
C THR A 132 13.66 16.72 -14.84
N SER A 133 13.36 18.01 -14.94
CA SER A 133 14.00 18.94 -15.86
C SER A 133 15.05 19.80 -15.17
N PHE A 134 16.29 19.79 -15.66
CA PHE A 134 17.36 20.66 -15.15
C PHE A 134 17.05 22.16 -15.37
N TYR A 135 16.11 22.50 -16.25
CA TYR A 135 15.62 23.87 -16.36
C TYR A 135 14.92 24.36 -15.08
N THR A 136 14.33 23.45 -14.32
CA THR A 136 13.70 23.74 -13.02
C THR A 136 14.71 24.01 -11.93
N GLN A 137 15.91 23.41 -11.97
CA GLN A 137 16.99 23.75 -11.04
C GLN A 137 17.38 25.23 -11.16
N GLN A 138 17.41 25.76 -12.39
CA GLN A 138 17.71 27.17 -12.65
C GLN A 138 16.53 28.10 -12.29
N ASN A 139 15.29 27.59 -12.31
CA ASN A 139 14.06 28.36 -12.11
C ASN A 139 13.10 27.63 -11.14
N PRO A 140 13.46 27.46 -9.85
CA PRO A 140 12.72 26.62 -8.91
C PRO A 140 11.30 27.14 -8.62
N GLU A 141 11.08 28.45 -8.73
CA GLU A 141 9.79 29.10 -8.50
C GLU A 141 8.68 28.63 -9.45
N ARG A 142 9.03 28.06 -10.61
CA ARG A 142 8.04 27.52 -11.55
C ARG A 142 7.22 26.38 -10.96
N LEU A 143 7.77 25.61 -10.01
CA LEU A 143 7.04 24.52 -9.37
C LEU A 143 5.89 25.03 -8.50
N ALA A 144 6.04 26.22 -7.92
CA ALA A 144 4.98 26.85 -7.13
C ALA A 144 3.75 27.21 -7.98
N ALA A 145 3.92 27.45 -9.29
CA ALA A 145 2.82 27.76 -10.20
C ALA A 145 1.82 26.59 -10.36
N PHE A 146 2.23 25.34 -10.09
CA PHE A 146 1.33 24.19 -10.15
C PHE A 146 0.35 24.13 -8.97
N ALA A 147 0.67 24.73 -7.82
CA ALA A 147 -0.19 24.69 -6.64
C ALA A 147 -1.58 25.28 -6.94
N THR A 148 -1.63 26.37 -7.71
CA THR A 148 -2.88 27.03 -8.11
C THR A 148 -3.64 26.27 -9.21
N LEU A 149 -2.93 25.56 -10.08
CA LEU A 149 -3.50 24.76 -11.19
C LEU A 149 -4.09 23.43 -10.71
N LEU A 150 -3.49 22.84 -9.68
CA LEU A 150 -3.85 21.52 -9.16
C LEU A 150 -4.77 21.59 -7.92
N ALA A 151 -5.15 22.80 -7.48
CA ALA A 151 -6.05 22.99 -6.34
C ALA A 151 -7.43 22.35 -6.59
N PRO A 152 -7.91 21.41 -5.75
CA PRO A 152 -9.08 20.57 -6.04
C PRO A 152 -10.39 21.36 -6.12
N ASP A 153 -10.53 22.42 -5.33
CA ASP A 153 -11.79 23.18 -5.21
C ASP A 153 -11.84 24.42 -6.11
N ARG A 154 -10.82 24.63 -6.96
CA ARG A 154 -10.71 25.79 -7.86
C ARG A 154 -10.70 25.34 -9.31
N MET A 155 -11.65 25.84 -10.10
CA MET A 155 -11.66 25.65 -11.54
C MET A 155 -10.53 26.49 -12.19
N PRO A 156 -9.71 25.91 -13.08
CA PRO A 156 -8.72 26.66 -13.84
C PRO A 156 -9.38 27.68 -14.77
N GLY A 157 -9.01 28.95 -14.64
CA GLY A 157 -9.46 30.03 -15.52
C GLY A 157 -8.56 30.18 -16.75
N LEU A 158 -8.91 31.14 -17.63
CA LEU A 158 -8.14 31.41 -18.85
C LEU A 158 -6.68 31.78 -18.58
N THR A 159 -6.42 32.52 -17.49
CA THR A 159 -5.07 32.88 -17.06
C THR A 159 -4.26 31.64 -16.66
N ASP A 160 -4.89 30.68 -15.98
CA ASP A 160 -4.23 29.43 -15.58
C ASP A 160 -3.89 28.58 -16.82
N LEU A 161 -4.79 28.53 -17.81
CA LEU A 161 -4.55 27.84 -19.08
C LEU A 161 -3.40 28.47 -19.87
N THR A 162 -3.39 29.80 -19.98
CA THR A 162 -2.34 30.54 -20.69
C THR A 162 -0.99 30.26 -20.03
N ARG A 163 -0.93 30.33 -18.70
CA ARG A 163 0.27 30.01 -17.92
C ARG A 163 0.74 28.58 -18.14
N LEU A 164 -0.17 27.61 -18.16
CA LEU A 164 0.17 26.21 -18.43
C LEU A 164 0.78 26.04 -19.83
N ILE A 165 0.19 26.68 -20.84
CA ILE A 165 0.70 26.66 -22.22
C ILE A 165 2.09 27.32 -22.29
N GLU A 166 2.28 28.47 -21.65
CA GLU A 166 3.58 29.14 -21.53
C GLU A 166 4.62 28.23 -20.88
N MET A 167 4.25 27.49 -19.83
CA MET A 167 5.16 26.55 -19.19
C MET A 167 5.63 25.45 -20.15
N TYR A 168 4.74 24.90 -20.99
CA TYR A 168 5.11 23.94 -22.02
C TYR A 168 6.04 24.55 -23.08
N PHE A 169 5.76 25.77 -23.55
CA PHE A 169 6.63 26.44 -24.51
C PHE A 169 8.00 26.79 -23.92
N ASN A 170 8.07 27.23 -22.67
CA ASN A 170 9.33 27.48 -21.99
C ASN A 170 10.14 26.19 -21.82
N GLU A 171 9.48 25.07 -21.50
CA GLU A 171 10.13 23.76 -21.45
C GLU A 171 10.68 23.35 -22.82
N LEU A 172 9.90 23.52 -23.89
CA LEU A 172 10.31 23.23 -25.25
C LEU A 172 11.51 24.10 -25.68
N GLN A 173 11.48 25.40 -25.40
CA GLN A 173 12.62 26.28 -25.67
C GLN A 173 13.86 25.86 -24.88
N ALA A 174 13.69 25.49 -23.61
CA ALA A 174 14.76 25.02 -22.77
C ALA A 174 15.43 23.73 -23.28
N THR A 175 14.74 22.90 -24.09
CA THR A 175 15.35 21.70 -24.70
C THR A 175 16.45 22.01 -25.69
N ALA A 176 16.40 23.18 -26.35
CA ALA A 176 17.39 23.61 -27.34
C ALA A 176 18.48 24.51 -26.74
N ASP A 177 18.33 24.90 -25.47
CA ASP A 177 19.21 25.85 -24.80
C ASP A 177 20.38 25.16 -24.09
N VAL A 178 21.56 25.78 -24.15
CA VAL A 178 22.75 25.37 -23.40
C VAL A 178 23.18 26.55 -22.54
N SER A 179 23.03 26.42 -21.22
CA SER A 179 23.32 27.50 -20.28
C SER A 179 24.45 27.11 -19.34
N ARG A 180 25.30 28.10 -19.00
CA ARG A 180 26.36 27.98 -17.99
C ARG A 180 26.04 28.92 -16.84
N TYR A 181 25.99 28.39 -15.63
CA TYR A 181 25.65 29.15 -14.42
C TYR A 181 26.28 28.52 -13.18
N SER A 182 26.42 29.31 -12.11
CA SER A 182 26.90 28.81 -10.81
C SER A 182 25.73 28.52 -9.88
N SER A 183 25.80 27.41 -9.16
CA SER A 183 24.79 27.02 -8.17
C SER A 183 25.43 26.13 -7.10
N THR A 184 24.79 26.04 -5.95
CA THR A 184 25.12 25.04 -4.94
C THR A 184 24.44 23.71 -5.29
N ILE A 185 25.17 22.61 -5.20
CA ILE A 185 24.68 21.23 -5.33
C ILE A 185 25.01 20.43 -4.07
N ILE A 186 24.46 19.22 -3.95
CA ILE A 186 24.89 18.26 -2.93
C ILE A 186 26.02 17.40 -3.52
N GLY A 187 27.19 17.41 -2.87
CA GLY A 187 28.35 16.61 -3.25
C GLY A 187 28.18 15.12 -2.94
N SER A 188 29.16 14.32 -3.35
CA SER A 188 29.17 12.86 -3.16
C SER A 188 29.26 12.45 -1.68
N ASP A 189 29.73 13.37 -0.83
CA ASP A 189 29.82 13.29 0.62
C ASP A 189 28.54 13.76 1.35
N GLY A 190 27.51 14.19 0.60
CA GLY A 190 26.27 14.72 1.13
C GLY A 190 26.35 16.18 1.62
N GLN A 191 27.48 16.87 1.43
CA GLN A 191 27.64 18.27 1.83
C GLN A 191 27.31 19.24 0.68
N PRO A 192 26.79 20.44 0.98
CA PRO A 192 26.61 21.48 -0.03
C PRO A 192 27.94 21.91 -0.63
N MET A 193 28.00 22.00 -1.96
CA MET A 193 29.20 22.39 -2.71
C MET A 193 28.82 23.40 -3.79
N ASP A 194 29.53 24.53 -3.83
CA ASP A 194 29.38 25.52 -4.89
C ASP A 194 30.12 25.07 -6.14
N VAL A 195 29.39 24.99 -7.24
CA VAL A 195 29.89 24.45 -8.51
C VAL A 195 29.46 25.33 -9.67
N GLU A 196 30.22 25.23 -10.74
CA GLU A 196 29.80 25.73 -12.04
C GLU A 196 29.09 24.61 -12.81
N ILE A 197 27.97 24.93 -13.45
CA ILE A 197 27.10 23.96 -14.12
C ILE A 197 26.99 24.34 -15.59
N ILE A 198 27.10 23.35 -16.47
CA ILE A 198 26.68 23.46 -17.87
C ILE A 198 25.44 22.57 -18.05
N ARG A 199 24.30 23.20 -18.24
CA ARG A 199 23.03 22.54 -18.56
C ARG A 199 22.92 22.42 -20.07
N THR A 200 22.62 21.22 -20.55
CA THR A 200 22.28 20.97 -21.96
C THR A 200 20.85 20.50 -22.08
N GLY A 201 20.00 21.35 -22.63
CA GLY A 201 18.59 21.07 -22.75
C GLY A 201 17.92 20.95 -21.38
N THR A 202 16.93 20.06 -21.29
CA THR A 202 16.21 19.78 -20.04
C THR A 202 16.71 18.55 -19.31
N SER A 203 17.48 17.68 -19.98
CA SER A 203 17.68 16.30 -19.53
C SER A 203 19.09 15.97 -19.09
N SER A 204 20.07 16.86 -19.31
CA SER A 204 21.43 16.62 -18.85
C SER A 204 22.07 17.91 -18.33
N ALA A 205 22.79 17.78 -17.23
CA ALA A 205 23.65 18.83 -16.70
C ALA A 205 24.91 18.20 -16.12
N VAL A 206 26.03 18.89 -16.31
CA VAL A 206 27.33 18.53 -15.75
C VAL A 206 27.81 19.66 -14.86
N TYR A 207 28.66 19.34 -13.89
CA TYR A 207 29.25 20.31 -12.99
C TYR A 207 30.77 20.22 -12.94
N GLN A 208 31.39 21.32 -12.52
CA GLN A 208 32.78 21.39 -12.11
C GLN A 208 32.88 22.19 -10.79
N SER A 209 33.54 21.60 -9.80
CA SER A 209 33.83 22.21 -8.52
C SER A 209 35.15 22.98 -8.55
N SER A 210 35.27 23.96 -7.65
CA SER A 210 36.53 24.68 -7.38
C SER A 210 37.66 23.75 -6.90
N THR A 211 37.32 22.59 -6.33
CA THR A 211 38.29 21.56 -5.92
C THR A 211 38.77 20.68 -7.07
N GLY A 212 38.24 20.88 -8.28
CA GLY A 212 38.58 20.11 -9.49
C GLY A 212 37.72 18.85 -9.70
N GLU A 213 36.75 18.58 -8.83
CA GLU A 213 35.77 17.51 -9.02
C GLU A 213 34.80 17.86 -10.15
N ALA A 214 34.61 16.95 -11.11
CA ALA A 214 33.68 17.16 -12.22
C ALA A 214 32.86 15.89 -12.51
N GLY A 215 31.57 16.07 -12.79
CA GLY A 215 30.65 14.95 -12.95
C GLY A 215 29.30 15.34 -13.54
N PHE A 216 28.42 14.35 -13.66
CA PHE A 216 27.01 14.56 -14.00
C PHE A 216 26.22 14.95 -12.77
N LEU A 217 25.12 15.67 -13.00
CA LEU A 217 24.13 15.97 -11.99
C LEU A 217 22.94 15.03 -12.10
N GLN A 218 22.28 14.81 -10.97
CA GLN A 218 20.97 14.19 -10.85
C GLN A 218 20.07 15.10 -10.02
N LEU A 219 18.80 15.21 -10.36
CA LEU A 219 17.83 15.97 -9.58
C LEU A 219 17.30 15.14 -8.41
N THR A 220 17.09 15.78 -7.26
CA THR A 220 16.35 15.18 -6.14
C THR A 220 14.88 14.98 -6.50
N GLY A 221 14.14 14.17 -5.73
CA GLY A 221 12.74 13.84 -6.03
C GLY A 221 11.80 15.05 -6.15
N ASP A 222 12.15 16.18 -5.53
CA ASP A 222 11.40 17.44 -5.59
C ASP A 222 11.81 18.33 -6.79
N GLY A 223 12.91 18.01 -7.48
CA GLY A 223 13.37 18.69 -8.69
C GLY A 223 14.04 20.06 -8.47
N THR A 224 14.24 20.49 -7.23
CA THR A 224 14.79 21.81 -6.88
C THR A 224 16.28 21.79 -6.59
N VAL A 225 16.80 20.66 -6.11
CA VAL A 225 18.20 20.49 -5.76
C VAL A 225 18.82 19.45 -6.70
N SER A 226 20.06 19.67 -7.09
CA SER A 226 20.85 18.66 -7.79
C SER A 226 21.92 18.08 -6.89
N GLN A 227 22.22 16.81 -7.10
CA GLN A 227 23.27 16.06 -6.43
C GLN A 227 24.26 15.52 -7.47
N SER A 228 25.52 15.36 -7.06
CA SER A 228 26.53 14.71 -7.89
C SER A 228 26.18 13.26 -8.14
N VAL A 229 26.36 12.80 -9.37
CA VAL A 229 26.27 11.38 -9.71
C VAL A 229 27.57 10.67 -9.33
N ASN A 230 27.47 9.68 -8.43
CA ASN A 230 28.60 8.87 -8.02
C ASN A 230 29.00 7.87 -9.12
N GLY A 231 30.25 7.37 -9.07
CA GLY A 231 30.68 6.25 -9.92
C GLY A 231 31.11 6.59 -11.33
N ILE A 232 31.35 7.87 -11.61
CA ILE A 232 31.87 8.33 -12.89
C ILE A 232 33.35 7.94 -13.00
N SER A 233 33.75 7.38 -14.14
CA SER A 233 35.16 7.02 -14.37
C SER A 233 36.05 8.27 -14.46
N SER A 234 37.33 8.13 -14.12
CA SER A 234 38.29 9.23 -14.18
C SER A 234 38.44 9.80 -15.60
N GLN A 235 38.29 8.97 -16.63
CA GLN A 235 38.31 9.42 -18.03
C GLN A 235 37.12 10.33 -18.35
N LEU A 236 35.92 9.98 -17.88
CA LEU A 236 34.71 10.75 -18.14
C LEU A 236 34.69 12.07 -17.34
N SER A 237 35.15 12.03 -16.09
CA SER A 237 35.36 13.25 -15.28
C SER A 237 36.39 14.20 -15.93
N GLY A 238 37.48 13.66 -16.49
CA GLY A 238 38.45 14.43 -17.26
C GLY A 238 37.86 15.07 -18.53
N THR A 239 36.99 14.34 -19.24
CA THR A 239 36.28 14.85 -20.44
C THR A 239 35.34 16.01 -20.08
N ILE A 240 34.58 15.88 -18.98
CA ILE A 240 33.71 16.94 -18.47
C ILE A 240 34.55 18.17 -18.10
N SER A 241 35.64 17.98 -17.36
CA SER A 241 36.55 19.07 -16.98
C SER A 241 37.10 19.82 -18.21
N ALA A 242 37.47 19.09 -19.26
CA ALA A 242 37.93 19.69 -20.52
C ALA A 242 36.82 20.44 -21.27
N ALA A 243 35.56 20.01 -21.15
CA ALA A 243 34.41 20.72 -21.72
C ALA A 243 34.20 22.09 -21.04
N PHE A 244 34.42 22.20 -19.72
CA PHE A 244 34.39 23.49 -19.01
C PHE A 244 35.52 24.43 -19.41
N ALA A 245 36.68 23.89 -19.82
CA ALA A 245 37.80 24.63 -20.37
C ALA A 245 37.61 25.06 -21.84
N GLY A 246 36.53 24.61 -22.50
CA GLY A 246 36.20 24.98 -23.87
C GLY A 246 36.90 24.16 -24.97
N GLU A 247 37.56 23.05 -24.60
CA GLU A 247 38.44 22.31 -25.53
C GLU A 247 37.84 21.02 -26.10
N GLN A 248 36.62 20.58 -25.68
CA GLN A 248 36.10 19.25 -26.03
C GLN A 248 34.57 19.15 -26.21
N PHE A 249 34.13 17.97 -26.66
CA PHE A 249 32.72 17.55 -26.70
C PHE A 249 32.13 17.45 -25.29
N LEU A 250 30.91 17.95 -25.12
CA LEU A 250 30.17 17.85 -23.87
C LEU A 250 29.42 16.51 -23.81
N PRO A 251 29.77 15.59 -22.90
CA PRO A 251 29.06 14.32 -22.79
C PRO A 251 27.65 14.55 -22.22
N LEU A 252 26.68 13.76 -22.70
CA LEU A 252 25.27 13.86 -22.31
C LEU A 252 24.82 12.59 -21.59
N ASP A 253 24.09 12.78 -20.50
CA ASP A 253 23.39 11.73 -19.79
C ASP A 253 21.87 11.94 -19.86
N PHE A 254 21.17 11.06 -20.58
CA PHE A 254 19.71 11.04 -20.65
C PHE A 254 19.07 10.14 -19.58
N SER A 255 19.87 9.39 -18.83
CA SER A 255 19.41 8.49 -17.77
C SER A 255 19.17 9.20 -16.43
N HIS A 256 19.51 10.48 -16.32
CA HIS A 256 19.40 11.27 -15.09
C HIS A 256 20.15 10.60 -13.91
N GLY A 257 21.38 10.12 -14.17
CA GLY A 257 22.23 9.42 -13.21
C GLY A 257 21.99 7.90 -13.11
N ALA A 258 20.86 7.39 -13.60
CA ALA A 258 20.49 5.98 -13.41
C ALA A 258 21.44 4.98 -14.08
N ALA A 259 22.08 5.35 -15.20
CA ALA A 259 23.06 4.50 -15.88
C ALA A 259 24.33 4.29 -15.04
N PHE A 260 24.76 5.32 -14.31
CA PHE A 260 26.02 5.29 -13.55
C PHE A 260 25.86 4.57 -12.20
N ILE A 261 24.69 4.65 -11.58
CA ILE A 261 24.35 3.85 -10.37
C ILE A 261 24.52 2.35 -10.65
N ARG A 262 24.20 1.88 -11.87
CA ARG A 262 24.35 0.46 -12.25
C ARG A 262 25.81 0.06 -12.47
N PHE A 263 26.66 0.98 -12.94
CA PHE A 263 28.11 0.75 -13.08
C PHE A 263 28.82 0.71 -11.71
N ILE A 264 28.35 1.45 -10.70
CA ILE A 264 28.83 1.32 -9.31
C ILE A 264 28.52 -0.07 -8.74
N ALA A 265 27.37 -0.66 -9.12
CA ALA A 265 26.97 -1.98 -8.63
C ALA A 265 27.91 -3.12 -9.09
N GLU A 266 28.73 -2.87 -10.12
CA GLU A 266 29.76 -3.81 -10.61
C GLU A 266 31.07 -3.77 -9.81
N GLU A 267 31.28 -2.84 -8.87
CA GLU A 267 32.55 -2.79 -8.13
C GLU A 267 32.74 -3.92 -7.08
N ASP A 268 34.02 -4.32 -6.98
CA ASP A 268 34.72 -5.30 -6.14
C ASP A 268 33.92 -6.00 -5.02
N THR A 269 33.93 -7.34 -5.04
CA THR A 269 33.51 -8.19 -3.91
C THR A 269 34.14 -7.76 -2.59
N TRP A 270 35.37 -7.23 -2.63
CA TRP A 270 36.06 -6.68 -1.47
C TRP A 270 35.40 -5.42 -0.90
N LYS A 271 34.98 -4.46 -1.76
CA LYS A 271 34.25 -3.26 -1.30
C LYS A 271 32.88 -3.64 -0.72
N LYS A 272 32.21 -4.65 -1.29
CA LYS A 272 30.95 -5.20 -0.75
C LYS A 272 31.14 -5.83 0.63
N ILE A 273 32.23 -6.56 0.85
CA ILE A 273 32.57 -7.13 2.17
C ILE A 273 32.90 -6.02 3.18
N ALA A 274 33.66 -4.99 2.77
CA ALA A 274 33.97 -3.85 3.63
C ALA A 274 32.71 -3.05 4.04
N ALA A 275 31.68 -3.04 3.20
CA ALA A 275 30.40 -2.39 3.50
C ALA A 275 29.58 -3.07 4.61
N GLY A 276 29.90 -4.31 5.01
CA GLY A 276 29.22 -5.00 6.12
C GLY A 276 29.59 -4.50 7.53
N GLY A 277 30.44 -3.48 7.64
CA GLY A 277 30.77 -2.86 8.93
C GLY A 277 31.68 -3.71 9.80
N ALA A 278 31.74 -3.38 11.09
CA ALA A 278 32.75 -3.93 12.01
C ALA A 278 32.60 -5.46 12.27
N LEU A 279 31.37 -5.97 12.21
CA LEU A 279 31.04 -7.38 12.54
C LEU A 279 31.49 -8.37 11.46
N VAL A 280 31.86 -7.90 10.27
CA VAL A 280 32.45 -8.73 9.21
C VAL A 280 33.78 -9.35 9.64
N TRP A 281 34.63 -8.60 10.35
CA TRP A 281 35.96 -9.07 10.74
C TRP A 281 35.93 -10.29 11.69
N PRO A 282 35.12 -10.29 12.77
CA PRO A 282 34.91 -11.50 13.57
C PRO A 282 34.38 -12.69 12.77
N ILE A 283 33.43 -12.48 11.84
CA ILE A 283 32.84 -13.56 11.03
C ILE A 283 33.91 -14.20 10.13
N LEU A 284 34.74 -13.39 9.47
CA LEU A 284 35.85 -13.88 8.66
C LEU A 284 36.92 -14.58 9.51
N GLY A 285 37.18 -14.08 10.73
CA GLY A 285 38.07 -14.72 11.69
C GLY A 285 37.58 -16.11 12.09
N ILE A 286 36.29 -16.26 12.38
CA ILE A 286 35.66 -17.57 12.65
C ILE A 286 35.80 -18.48 11.43
N GLY A 287 35.52 -17.97 10.23
CA GLY A 287 35.68 -18.74 8.99
C GLY A 287 37.10 -19.26 8.79
N ALA A 288 38.10 -18.41 9.01
CA ALA A 288 39.52 -18.78 8.90
C ALA A 288 39.93 -19.84 9.94
N ILE A 289 39.54 -19.67 11.20
CA ILE A 289 39.83 -20.65 12.26
C ILE A 289 39.14 -21.98 11.97
N ALA A 290 37.85 -21.95 11.61
CA ALA A 290 37.09 -23.15 11.31
C ALA A 290 37.66 -23.91 10.09
N LEU A 291 38.10 -23.18 9.06
CA LEU A 291 38.75 -23.76 7.89
C LEU A 291 40.07 -24.43 8.26
N LEU A 292 40.89 -23.79 9.10
CA LEU A 292 42.16 -24.36 9.57
C LEU A 292 41.92 -25.67 10.35
N LEU A 293 40.96 -25.66 11.28
CA LEU A 293 40.57 -26.85 12.05
C LEU A 293 40.01 -27.95 11.12
N ALA A 294 39.20 -27.58 10.13
CA ALA A 294 38.65 -28.52 9.16
C ALA A 294 39.74 -29.18 8.32
N ILE A 295 40.73 -28.42 7.83
CA ILE A 295 41.84 -28.95 7.05
C ILE A 295 42.70 -29.89 7.90
N GLU A 296 43.06 -29.49 9.12
CA GLU A 296 43.83 -30.33 10.04
C GLU A 296 43.10 -31.65 10.32
N ARG A 297 41.80 -31.60 10.64
CA ARG A 297 40.98 -32.79 10.88
C ARG A 297 40.83 -33.65 9.64
N PHE A 298 40.58 -33.04 8.49
CA PHE A 298 40.43 -33.77 7.23
C PHE A 298 41.68 -34.55 6.88
N ILE A 299 42.87 -33.94 7.03
CA ILE A 299 44.15 -34.61 6.78
C ILE A 299 44.37 -35.72 7.82
N THR A 300 44.16 -35.45 9.11
CA THR A 300 44.37 -36.44 10.18
C THR A 300 43.46 -37.66 10.01
N LEU A 301 42.16 -37.47 9.81
CA LEU A 301 41.19 -38.57 9.62
C LEU A 301 41.33 -39.29 8.27
N SER A 302 41.78 -38.59 7.22
CA SER A 302 42.03 -39.23 5.91
C SER A 302 43.29 -40.09 5.92
N ARG A 303 44.28 -39.76 6.77
CA ARG A 303 45.48 -40.59 6.98
C ARG A 303 45.21 -41.84 7.80
N LEU A 304 44.13 -41.87 8.59
CA LEU A 304 43.70 -43.07 9.30
C LEU A 304 43.15 -44.10 8.30
N ARG A 305 43.96 -45.13 8.02
CA ARG A 305 43.54 -46.31 7.26
C ARG A 305 42.65 -47.20 8.13
N ARG A 306 41.57 -47.70 7.54
CA ARG A 306 40.82 -48.83 8.12
C ARG A 306 41.73 -50.06 8.15
N SER A 307 41.62 -50.84 9.21
CA SER A 307 42.28 -52.15 9.27
C SER A 307 41.69 -53.07 8.20
N SER A 308 42.55 -53.79 7.47
CA SER A 308 42.12 -54.66 6.39
C SER A 308 41.39 -55.89 6.96
N PRO A 309 40.31 -56.38 6.33
CA PRO A 309 39.64 -57.62 6.75
C PRO A 309 40.61 -58.80 6.89
N LYS A 310 41.58 -58.91 5.98
CA LYS A 310 42.62 -59.95 6.01
C LYS A 310 43.52 -59.85 7.25
N GLU A 311 43.79 -58.63 7.72
CA GLU A 311 44.61 -58.43 8.93
C GLU A 311 43.87 -58.88 10.17
N LEU A 312 42.57 -58.60 10.24
CA LEU A 312 41.74 -59.07 11.35
C LEU A 312 41.69 -60.59 11.39
N THR A 313 41.49 -61.26 10.26
CA THR A 313 41.43 -62.73 10.20
C THR A 313 42.68 -63.38 10.78
N VAL A 314 43.87 -62.87 10.43
CA VAL A 314 45.14 -63.39 10.97
C VAL A 314 45.23 -63.19 12.49
N ILE A 315 44.79 -62.03 13.00
CA ILE A 315 44.80 -61.76 14.45
C ILE A 315 43.81 -62.68 15.18
N LEU A 316 42.62 -62.91 14.62
CA LEU A 316 41.61 -63.80 15.20
C LEU A 316 42.09 -65.26 15.19
N GLU A 317 42.75 -65.71 14.13
CA GLU A 317 43.30 -67.07 14.03
C GLU A 317 44.37 -67.34 15.10
N HIS A 318 45.32 -66.42 15.30
CA HIS A 318 46.29 -66.53 16.41
C HIS A 318 45.60 -66.46 17.79
N ALA A 319 44.54 -65.68 17.93
CA ALA A 319 43.76 -65.61 19.18
C ALA A 319 43.03 -66.93 19.49
N GLU A 320 42.52 -67.65 18.48
CA GLU A 320 41.91 -68.99 18.63
C GLU A 320 42.92 -70.01 19.16
N HIS A 321 44.15 -69.98 18.64
CA HIS A 321 45.22 -70.88 19.06
C HIS A 321 45.84 -70.49 20.42
N GLY A 322 45.55 -69.28 20.92
CA GLY A 322 46.05 -68.80 22.21
C GLY A 322 47.44 -68.18 22.17
N GLU A 323 47.89 -67.83 20.97
CA GLU A 323 49.18 -67.23 20.65
C GLU A 323 49.13 -65.72 20.95
N TRP A 324 48.98 -65.37 22.23
CA TRP A 324 48.77 -63.98 22.68
C TRP A 324 49.97 -63.07 22.38
N GLU A 325 51.18 -63.64 22.43
CA GLU A 325 52.44 -62.93 22.15
C GLU A 325 52.52 -62.54 20.65
N GLU A 326 52.20 -63.47 19.74
CA GLU A 326 52.09 -63.18 18.31
C GLU A 326 51.02 -62.10 18.03
N CYS A 327 49.84 -62.20 18.66
CA CYS A 327 48.79 -61.18 18.52
C CYS A 327 49.27 -59.79 18.96
N HIS A 328 49.95 -59.69 20.10
CA HIS A 328 50.47 -58.42 20.61
C HIS A 328 51.52 -57.83 19.66
N THR A 329 52.46 -58.64 19.17
CA THR A 329 53.51 -58.17 18.24
C THR A 329 52.94 -57.75 16.88
N LEU A 330 51.89 -58.41 16.38
CA LEU A 330 51.20 -58.01 15.16
C LEU A 330 50.48 -56.67 15.31
N LEU A 331 49.87 -56.43 16.47
CA LEU A 331 49.13 -55.20 16.77
C LEU A 331 50.04 -54.02 17.11
N GLU A 332 51.15 -54.23 17.81
CA GLU A 332 52.12 -53.16 18.11
C GLU A 332 52.82 -52.60 16.88
N LYS A 333 53.05 -53.44 15.86
CA LYS A 333 53.59 -52.99 14.57
C LYS A 333 52.64 -52.05 13.82
N ARG A 334 51.39 -51.88 14.28
CA ARG A 334 50.35 -51.09 13.62
C ARG A 334 49.99 -49.86 14.45
N SER A 335 50.09 -48.68 13.83
CA SER A 335 49.69 -47.41 14.45
C SER A 335 48.23 -47.04 14.18
N THR A 336 47.34 -48.00 13.92
CA THR A 336 45.91 -47.74 13.63
C THR A 336 45.08 -47.68 14.92
N PRO A 337 43.97 -46.92 14.95
CA PRO A 337 43.06 -46.86 16.10
C PRO A 337 42.52 -48.24 16.48
N THR A 338 42.06 -49.00 15.50
CA THR A 338 41.61 -50.39 15.67
C THR A 338 42.67 -51.27 16.34
N ALA A 339 43.95 -51.17 15.92
CA ALA A 339 44.99 -51.98 16.52
C ALA A 339 45.23 -51.63 18.00
N ARG A 340 45.14 -50.35 18.37
CA ARG A 340 45.26 -49.91 19.78
C ARG A 340 44.12 -50.40 20.65
N VAL A 341 42.89 -50.41 20.12
CA VAL A 341 41.72 -50.96 20.83
C VAL A 341 41.88 -52.46 21.02
N LEU A 342 42.16 -53.21 19.95
CA LEU A 342 42.38 -54.66 20.02
C LEU A 342 43.51 -55.03 20.99
N ASN A 343 44.62 -54.29 20.96
CA ASN A 343 45.75 -54.56 21.84
C ASN A 343 45.41 -54.31 23.31
N SER A 344 44.61 -53.28 23.61
CA SER A 344 44.15 -52.99 24.97
C SER A 344 43.19 -54.08 25.48
N THR A 345 42.32 -54.61 24.61
CA THR A 345 41.46 -55.75 24.91
C THR A 345 42.29 -57.01 25.19
N LEU A 346 43.30 -57.32 24.36
CA LEU A 346 44.18 -58.48 24.55
C LEU A 346 44.96 -58.45 25.87
N LYS A 347 45.37 -57.27 26.35
CA LYS A 347 46.05 -57.15 27.66
C LYS A 347 45.18 -57.64 28.82
N LYS A 348 43.85 -57.70 28.64
CA LYS A 348 42.88 -58.25 29.61
C LYS A 348 42.39 -59.66 29.23
N ALA A 349 43.03 -60.35 28.26
CA ALA A 349 42.61 -61.66 27.74
C ALA A 349 42.56 -62.80 28.78
N GLN A 350 43.26 -62.66 29.91
CA GLN A 350 43.21 -63.64 31.02
C GLN A 350 42.13 -63.32 32.07
N GLY A 351 41.43 -62.17 31.97
CA GLY A 351 40.40 -61.74 32.92
C GLY A 351 39.01 -62.35 32.68
N SER A 352 37.98 -61.90 33.38
CA SER A 352 36.58 -62.29 33.10
C SER A 352 36.06 -61.66 31.79
N ALA A 353 34.93 -62.15 31.26
CA ALA A 353 34.26 -61.52 30.10
C ALA A 353 34.00 -60.01 30.34
N ALA A 354 33.53 -59.66 31.55
CA ALA A 354 33.34 -58.28 31.95
C ALA A 354 34.65 -57.45 31.96
N ALA A 355 35.80 -58.07 32.25
CA ALA A 355 37.08 -57.37 32.20
C ALA A 355 37.55 -57.08 30.77
N LEU A 356 37.23 -57.99 29.83
CA LEU A 356 37.50 -57.83 28.39
C LEU A 356 36.64 -56.71 27.79
N GLU A 357 35.33 -56.75 28.02
CA GLU A 357 34.37 -55.72 27.56
C GLU A 357 34.77 -54.35 28.08
N LYS A 358 35.01 -54.23 29.39
CA LYS A 358 35.44 -52.98 30.01
C LYS A 358 36.78 -52.48 29.45
N GLY A 359 37.70 -53.39 29.10
CA GLY A 359 38.97 -53.02 28.45
C GLY A 359 38.80 -52.45 27.05
N MET A 360 37.91 -53.06 26.26
CA MET A 360 37.57 -52.58 24.94
C MET A 360 36.87 -51.22 25.01
N GLU A 361 35.85 -51.08 25.86
CA GLU A 361 35.11 -49.83 26.03
C GLU A 361 36.02 -48.67 26.47
N GLU A 362 36.91 -48.91 27.44
CA GLU A 362 37.88 -47.93 27.92
C GLU A 362 38.80 -47.45 26.77
N ALA A 363 39.32 -48.39 25.97
CA ALA A 363 40.17 -48.05 24.83
C ALA A 363 39.40 -47.35 23.69
N LEU A 364 38.15 -47.77 23.44
CA LEU A 364 37.28 -47.18 22.44
C LEU A 364 36.98 -45.72 22.78
N MET A 365 36.65 -45.43 24.05
CA MET A 365 36.41 -44.07 24.54
C MET A 365 37.62 -43.15 24.36
N ILE A 366 38.83 -43.65 24.66
CA ILE A 366 40.08 -42.88 24.49
C ILE A 366 40.32 -42.55 23.02
N GLU A 367 40.15 -43.53 22.12
CA GLU A 367 40.36 -43.33 20.68
C GLU A 367 39.28 -42.45 20.05
N LEU A 368 38.02 -42.61 20.46
CA LEU A 368 36.90 -41.73 20.06
C LEU A 368 37.18 -40.28 20.43
N ALA A 369 37.50 -40.01 21.70
CA ALA A 369 37.82 -38.65 22.16
C ALA A 369 38.99 -38.03 21.37
N ARG A 370 39.97 -38.84 20.95
CA ARG A 370 41.10 -38.39 20.14
C ARG A 370 40.70 -38.03 18.70
N MET A 371 39.80 -38.81 18.10
CA MET A 371 39.29 -38.57 16.75
C MET A 371 38.31 -37.40 16.70
N GLU A 372 37.48 -37.24 17.72
CA GLU A 372 36.49 -36.17 17.88
C GLU A 372 37.09 -34.80 18.21
N ARG A 373 38.40 -34.74 18.54
CA ARG A 373 39.06 -33.48 18.88
C ARG A 373 38.80 -32.41 17.82
N PHE A 374 38.37 -31.23 18.26
CA PHE A 374 37.98 -30.06 17.45
C PHE A 374 36.65 -30.16 16.68
N LEU A 375 36.03 -31.34 16.54
CA LEU A 375 34.69 -31.46 15.92
C LEU A 375 33.63 -30.65 16.69
N PRO A 376 33.54 -30.72 18.04
CA PRO A 376 32.61 -29.88 18.79
C PRO A 376 32.90 -28.39 18.62
N THR A 377 34.17 -27.99 18.53
CA THR A 377 34.56 -26.59 18.29
C THR A 377 34.12 -26.12 16.89
N MET A 378 34.22 -26.96 15.86
CA MET A 378 33.70 -26.61 14.54
C MET A 378 32.18 -26.44 14.56
N GLN A 379 31.45 -27.28 15.30
CA GLN A 379 30.00 -27.16 15.47
C GLN A 379 29.62 -25.85 16.15
N THR A 380 30.33 -25.45 17.21
CA THR A 380 30.07 -24.17 17.89
C THR A 380 30.38 -22.98 16.99
N LEU A 381 31.49 -23.02 16.24
CA LEU A 381 31.83 -21.96 15.27
C LEU A 381 30.78 -21.83 14.16
N ALA A 382 30.27 -22.95 13.64
CA ALA A 382 29.18 -22.98 12.66
C ALA A 382 27.87 -22.40 13.22
N ALA A 383 27.59 -22.59 14.52
CA ALA A 383 26.41 -22.04 15.17
C ALA A 383 26.56 -20.54 15.51
N VAL A 384 27.77 -20.07 15.85
CA VAL A 384 28.02 -18.67 16.22
C VAL A 384 28.08 -17.74 15.00
N ALA A 385 28.59 -18.20 13.85
CA ALA A 385 28.72 -17.36 12.65
C ALA A 385 27.38 -16.73 12.17
N PRO A 386 26.25 -17.47 12.09
CA PRO A 386 24.94 -16.89 11.75
C PRO A 386 24.41 -15.94 12.82
N LEU A 387 24.69 -16.21 14.10
CA LEU A 387 24.27 -15.34 15.20
C LEU A 387 24.98 -14.00 15.16
N LEU A 388 26.26 -13.97 14.77
CA LEU A 388 26.97 -12.71 14.49
C LEU A 388 26.41 -12.00 13.25
N GLY A 389 26.01 -12.76 12.23
CA GLY A 389 25.27 -12.22 11.08
C GLY A 389 23.98 -11.49 11.50
N LEU A 390 23.19 -12.14 12.35
CA LEU A 390 21.96 -11.58 12.93
C LEU A 390 22.25 -10.37 13.84
N LEU A 391 23.33 -10.39 14.63
CA LEU A 391 23.75 -9.20 15.38
C LEU A 391 24.06 -8.02 14.45
N GLY A 392 24.61 -8.30 13.27
CA GLY A 392 24.80 -7.35 12.19
C GLY A 392 23.50 -6.66 11.74
N THR A 393 22.40 -7.42 11.60
CA THR A 393 21.12 -6.82 11.22
C THR A 393 20.59 -5.88 12.27
N VAL A 394 20.69 -6.26 13.55
CA VAL A 394 20.26 -5.43 14.67
C VAL A 394 21.08 -4.13 14.69
N THR A 395 22.41 -4.24 14.51
CA THR A 395 23.30 -3.08 14.53
C THR A 395 23.06 -2.14 13.33
N GLY A 396 22.94 -2.67 12.12
CA GLY A 396 22.65 -1.88 10.92
C GLY A 396 21.27 -1.22 10.95
N MET A 397 20.26 -1.89 11.50
CA MET A 397 18.93 -1.30 11.71
C MET A 397 18.96 -0.19 12.77
N ILE A 398 19.71 -0.36 13.86
CA ILE A 398 19.91 0.70 14.87
C ILE A 398 20.55 1.93 14.23
N ASN A 399 21.61 1.75 13.43
CA ASN A 399 22.26 2.85 12.70
C ASN A 399 21.28 3.54 11.75
N THR A 400 20.47 2.78 11.02
CA THR A 400 19.45 3.31 10.11
C THR A 400 18.41 4.17 10.87
N PHE A 401 17.92 3.70 12.02
CA PHE A 401 16.99 4.48 12.84
C PHE A 401 17.62 5.74 13.43
N GLN A 402 18.91 5.72 13.77
CA GLN A 402 19.63 6.92 14.21
C GLN A 402 19.71 7.96 13.09
N VAL A 403 20.01 7.54 11.86
CA VAL A 403 20.01 8.43 10.68
C VAL A 403 18.64 9.05 10.46
N ILE A 404 17.56 8.25 10.52
CA ILE A 404 16.18 8.77 10.42
C ILE A 404 15.89 9.80 11.51
N THR A 405 16.37 9.55 12.73
CA THR A 405 16.12 10.47 13.87
C THR A 405 16.84 11.80 13.69
N LEU A 406 18.07 11.78 13.15
CA LEU A 406 18.91 12.96 13.00
C LEU A 406 18.58 13.77 11.73
N PHE A 407 18.28 13.10 10.63
CA PHE A 407 18.18 13.70 9.29
C PHE A 407 16.79 13.54 8.65
N GLY A 408 15.85 12.87 9.30
CA GLY A 408 14.54 12.54 8.75
C GLY A 408 14.60 11.45 7.67
N THR A 409 13.49 11.26 6.94
CA THR A 409 13.39 10.27 5.85
C THR A 409 13.65 10.89 4.47
N GLY A 410 14.30 12.07 4.42
CA GLY A 410 14.41 12.88 3.21
C GLY A 410 15.39 12.35 2.16
N ASP A 411 16.42 11.60 2.59
CA ASP A 411 17.43 11.04 1.69
C ASP A 411 17.51 9.50 1.80
N PRO A 412 16.94 8.76 0.81
CA PRO A 412 17.04 7.31 0.73
C PRO A 412 18.47 6.76 0.65
N HIS A 413 19.45 7.54 0.15
CA HIS A 413 20.84 7.09 0.07
C HIS A 413 21.46 6.93 1.46
N MET A 414 21.22 7.88 2.35
CA MET A 414 21.69 7.81 3.74
C MET A 414 21.09 6.63 4.50
N LEU A 415 19.86 6.24 4.16
CA LEU A 415 19.19 5.05 4.73
C LEU A 415 19.72 3.75 4.15
N SER A 416 20.12 3.75 2.88
CA SER A 416 20.56 2.54 2.17
C SER A 416 21.84 1.93 2.75
N GLY A 417 22.70 2.73 3.38
CA GLY A 417 23.96 2.28 4.00
C GLY A 417 23.74 1.28 5.14
N GLY A 418 22.95 1.65 6.15
CA GLY A 418 22.71 0.78 7.32
C GLY A 418 21.91 -0.48 6.97
N ILE A 419 21.00 -0.39 5.99
CA ILE A 419 20.28 -1.56 5.47
C ILE A 419 21.23 -2.49 4.70
N SER A 420 22.12 -1.94 3.89
CA SER A 420 23.11 -2.72 3.14
C SER A 420 24.09 -3.42 4.09
N GLU A 421 24.59 -2.71 5.11
CA GLU A 421 25.46 -3.26 6.16
C GLU A 421 24.83 -4.49 6.82
N ALA A 422 23.56 -4.38 7.23
CA ALA A 422 22.78 -5.45 7.85
C ALA A 422 22.68 -6.69 6.95
N LEU A 423 22.36 -6.50 5.66
CA LEU A 423 22.17 -7.59 4.72
C LEU A 423 23.48 -8.31 4.39
N VAL A 424 24.56 -7.56 4.16
CA VAL A 424 25.88 -8.12 3.84
C VAL A 424 26.40 -8.98 4.98
N THR A 425 26.30 -8.49 6.23
CA THR A 425 26.82 -9.20 7.40
C THR A 425 26.06 -10.51 7.66
N THR A 426 24.74 -10.51 7.42
CA THR A 426 23.92 -11.73 7.49
C THR A 426 24.32 -12.74 6.43
N GLN A 427 24.45 -12.28 5.19
CA GLN A 427 24.84 -13.12 4.07
C GLN A 427 26.21 -13.76 4.33
N LEU A 428 27.18 -13.00 4.83
CA LEU A 428 28.51 -13.50 5.17
C LEU A 428 28.47 -14.51 6.32
N GLY A 429 27.69 -14.26 7.37
CA GLY A 429 27.50 -15.20 8.48
C GLY A 429 27.00 -16.56 7.99
N LEU A 430 26.02 -16.57 7.08
CA LEU A 430 25.52 -17.81 6.46
C LEU A 430 26.52 -18.44 5.49
N ALA A 431 27.18 -17.63 4.66
CA ALA A 431 28.18 -18.10 3.70
C ALA A 431 29.37 -18.79 4.38
N VAL A 432 29.73 -18.38 5.60
CA VAL A 432 30.75 -19.03 6.43
C VAL A 432 30.18 -20.26 7.16
N ALA A 433 28.99 -20.16 7.75
CA ALA A 433 28.42 -21.23 8.56
C ALA A 433 28.09 -22.51 7.78
N ILE A 434 27.51 -22.37 6.59
CA ILE A 434 27.04 -23.50 5.78
C ILE A 434 28.20 -24.46 5.42
N PRO A 435 29.32 -23.99 4.84
CA PRO A 435 30.47 -24.86 4.57
C PRO A 435 31.04 -25.53 5.81
N ILE A 436 31.14 -24.80 6.94
CA ILE A 436 31.67 -25.37 8.19
C ILE A 436 30.76 -26.50 8.69
N MET A 437 29.45 -26.30 8.66
CA MET A 437 28.48 -27.31 9.09
C MET A 437 28.53 -28.56 8.20
N MET A 438 28.65 -28.39 6.88
CA MET A 438 28.83 -29.51 5.95
C MET A 438 30.13 -30.27 6.22
N LEU A 439 31.25 -29.57 6.40
CA LEU A 439 32.54 -30.19 6.70
C LEU A 439 32.52 -30.93 8.05
N HIS A 440 31.95 -30.33 9.08
CA HIS A 440 31.75 -30.97 10.38
C HIS A 440 30.97 -32.28 10.23
N HIS A 441 29.85 -32.28 9.50
CA HIS A 441 29.03 -33.47 9.31
C HIS A 441 29.77 -34.60 8.56
N LEU A 442 30.53 -34.26 7.50
CA LEU A 442 31.33 -35.23 6.74
C LEU A 442 32.43 -35.86 7.59
N LEU A 443 33.11 -35.05 8.40
CA LEU A 443 34.16 -35.50 9.32
C LEU A 443 33.56 -36.34 10.46
N ASN A 444 32.43 -35.94 11.04
CA ASN A 444 31.74 -36.71 12.08
C ASN A 444 31.33 -38.09 11.55
N SER A 445 30.70 -38.13 10.38
CA SER A 445 30.35 -39.39 9.69
C SER A 445 31.58 -40.27 9.43
N ARG A 446 32.77 -39.69 9.27
CA ARG A 446 34.02 -40.45 9.14
C ARG A 446 34.48 -41.01 10.47
N VAL A 447 34.34 -40.28 11.57
CA VAL A 447 34.63 -40.76 12.93
C VAL A 447 33.69 -41.90 13.29
N ASP A 448 32.38 -41.76 13.09
CA ASP A 448 31.38 -42.80 13.36
C ASP A 448 31.71 -44.11 12.62
N ARG A 449 32.11 -43.98 11.34
CA ARG A 449 32.54 -45.12 10.51
C ARG A 449 33.84 -45.79 10.94
N LEU A 450 34.69 -45.10 11.70
CA LEU A 450 35.90 -45.67 12.29
C LEU A 450 35.58 -46.27 13.67
N ALA A 451 34.70 -45.64 14.44
CA ALA A 451 34.18 -46.13 15.70
C ALA A 451 33.54 -47.52 15.53
N ASN A 452 32.59 -47.63 14.60
CA ASN A 452 31.91 -48.88 14.31
C ASN A 452 32.89 -49.98 13.86
N ASP A 453 33.93 -49.64 13.08
CA ASP A 453 34.98 -50.60 12.68
C ASP A 453 35.79 -51.10 13.88
N MET A 454 36.08 -50.25 14.87
CA MET A 454 36.79 -50.65 16.09
C MET A 454 35.90 -51.53 16.97
N GLU A 455 34.62 -51.19 17.13
CA GLU A 455 33.66 -51.91 17.95
C GLU A 455 33.33 -53.29 17.37
N GLU A 456 33.07 -53.39 16.06
CA GLU A 456 32.81 -54.66 15.37
C GLU A 456 33.98 -55.62 15.56
N LYS A 457 35.20 -55.13 15.34
CA LYS A 457 36.43 -55.95 15.42
C LYS A 457 36.78 -56.31 16.86
N GLY A 458 36.59 -55.38 17.79
CA GLY A 458 36.79 -55.62 19.22
C GLY A 458 35.84 -56.69 19.74
N THR A 459 34.57 -56.63 19.36
CA THR A 459 33.55 -57.62 19.73
C THR A 459 33.87 -59.00 19.14
N ALA A 460 34.29 -59.06 17.87
CA ALA A 460 34.73 -60.31 17.24
C ALA A 460 35.90 -60.94 18.01
N LEU A 461 36.89 -60.13 18.41
CA LEU A 461 38.02 -60.62 19.21
C LEU A 461 37.58 -61.14 20.59
N ILE A 462 36.70 -60.43 21.30
CA ILE A 462 36.18 -60.89 22.60
C ILE A 462 35.45 -62.23 22.43
N ALA A 463 34.59 -62.36 21.42
CA ALA A 463 33.88 -63.60 21.14
C ALA A 463 34.84 -64.77 20.87
N THR A 464 35.89 -64.54 20.09
CA THR A 464 36.94 -65.55 19.83
C THR A 464 37.66 -65.97 21.11
N ILE A 465 38.05 -65.01 21.97
CA ILE A 465 38.73 -65.30 23.24
C ILE A 465 37.82 -66.12 24.18
N LEU A 466 36.52 -65.81 24.21
CA LEU A 466 35.55 -66.51 25.05
C LEU A 466 35.21 -67.91 24.54
N ASN A 467 35.03 -68.09 23.23
CA ASN A 467 34.72 -69.40 22.63
C ASN A 467 35.86 -70.42 22.78
N ARG A 468 37.10 -69.95 22.94
CA ARG A 468 38.26 -70.81 23.18
C ARG A 468 38.28 -71.39 24.60
N ARG A 469 37.77 -70.65 25.59
CA ARG A 469 37.76 -71.06 27.00
C ARG A 469 36.73 -72.16 27.23
#